data_AF-A0A399HRI0-F1
#
_entry.id   AF-A0A399HRI0-F1
#
_cell.length_a   1.000
_cell.length_b   1.000
_cell.length_c   1.000
_cell.angle_alpha   90.00
_cell.angle_beta   90.00
_cell.angle_gamma   90.00
#
_symmetry.space_group_name_H-M   'P 1'
#
loop_
_entity.id
_entity.type
_entity.pdbx_description
1 polymer ?
#
loop_
_entity_poly.entity_id
_entity_poly.type
_entity_poly.pdbx_seq_one_letter_code
_entity_poly.pdbx_strand_id
1 'polypeptide(L)'
;MSLKSLFISIPFLWRCATALPAGPGSWPNGTSFVYSSSNDVHASAAYNLIDTYDSSNWASKFDVQDIADPTHGFVDYVNAQEAQQLGLMKTQNGQVYMGVDSTSRLDPNGPGRKSVRVQSKTAYNRALVIADFAHVPGSACGSWPAFWMVGPNWPNQGEIDIYEGVHMSPSNQVTLHTSPGCNPSIGPGGETGSRLAGDCGAGGGFNGCGISANNPVTYGTPFNANGGGVYATLWTSSGIKVWYFATRDVPANIRNGNPDPATWGTPIANFGAGCDYNARFKDLNIVFDITFCGDWAGGVWGSNSCSQINPSCNAYVANQPQSFSDTYWLVNSVKVYSV
;
A
#
# COMPACT_ATOMS: atom_id res chain seq x y z
N MET A 1 31.22 59.82 -24.63
CA MET A 1 30.92 58.76 -25.61
C MET A 1 29.86 57.86 -25.00
N SER A 2 28.66 57.93 -25.57
CA SER A 2 27.48 57.13 -25.24
C SER A 2 27.59 55.79 -25.96
N LEU A 3 27.20 54.69 -25.33
CA LEU A 3 26.53 53.59 -26.02
C LEU A 3 25.70 52.77 -25.04
N LYS A 4 24.38 52.95 -25.21
CA LYS A 4 23.28 52.15 -24.67
C LYS A 4 23.43 50.70 -25.15
N SER A 5 23.19 49.73 -24.27
CA SER A 5 22.89 48.36 -24.68
C SER A 5 21.44 48.06 -24.36
N LEU A 6 20.68 47.80 -25.43
CA LEU A 6 19.26 47.54 -25.46
C LEU A 6 18.88 46.23 -24.75
N PHE A 7 17.77 46.29 -24.02
CA PHE A 7 16.94 45.14 -23.70
C PHE A 7 16.26 44.60 -24.96
N ILE A 8 16.35 43.29 -25.18
CA ILE A 8 15.45 42.56 -26.08
C ILE A 8 14.79 41.47 -25.25
N SER A 9 13.53 41.71 -24.89
CA SER A 9 12.59 40.74 -24.35
C SER A 9 12.05 39.87 -25.49
N ILE A 10 12.29 38.56 -25.42
CA ILE A 10 11.68 37.59 -26.33
C ILE A 10 10.40 37.06 -25.64
N PRO A 11 9.22 37.20 -26.23
CA PRO A 11 7.98 36.69 -25.66
C PRO A 11 7.94 35.17 -25.85
N PHE A 12 7.94 34.41 -24.74
CA PHE A 12 7.64 32.98 -24.79
C PHE A 12 6.15 32.82 -25.12
N LEU A 13 5.89 32.51 -26.38
CA LEU A 13 4.56 32.23 -26.91
C LEU A 13 3.98 30.97 -26.26
N TRP A 14 2.91 31.20 -25.51
CA TRP A 14 1.94 30.24 -25.04
C TRP A 14 1.41 29.42 -26.23
N ARG A 15 1.78 28.14 -26.33
CA ARG A 15 1.07 27.18 -27.19
C ARG A 15 0.12 26.37 -26.33
N CYS A 16 -1.15 26.77 -26.37
CA CYS A 16 -2.27 25.92 -26.00
C CYS A 16 -2.26 24.68 -26.91
N ALA A 17 -1.93 23.51 -26.37
CA ALA A 17 -2.21 22.25 -27.01
C ALA A 17 -3.66 21.88 -26.71
N THR A 18 -4.58 22.26 -27.60
CA THR A 18 -5.95 21.74 -27.59
C THR A 18 -5.90 20.29 -28.06
N ALA A 19 -6.04 19.34 -27.13
CA ALA A 19 -6.33 17.96 -27.48
C ALA A 19 -7.74 17.89 -28.09
N LEU A 20 -7.83 17.53 -29.36
CA LEU A 20 -9.08 17.13 -29.98
C LEU A 20 -9.40 15.68 -29.55
N PRO A 21 -10.67 15.34 -29.29
CA PRO A 21 -11.06 13.99 -28.92
C PRO A 21 -10.81 13.03 -30.09
N ALA A 22 -10.14 11.91 -29.83
CA ALA A 22 -10.02 10.83 -30.79
C ALA A 22 -11.42 10.24 -31.06
N GLY A 23 -11.82 10.23 -32.34
CA GLY A 23 -13.07 9.61 -32.79
C GLY A 23 -13.07 8.08 -32.63
N PRO A 24 -14.24 7.43 -32.75
CA PRO A 24 -14.36 5.99 -32.56
C PRO A 24 -13.70 5.25 -33.73
N GLY A 25 -12.49 4.75 -33.50
CA GLY A 25 -11.78 3.88 -34.44
C GLY A 25 -12.32 2.46 -34.39
N SER A 26 -12.96 2.02 -35.48
CA SER A 26 -13.27 0.63 -35.76
C SER A 26 -11.99 -0.13 -36.11
N TRP A 27 -11.65 -1.16 -35.33
CA TRP A 27 -10.53 -2.06 -35.60
C TRP A 27 -11.02 -3.30 -36.36
N PRO A 28 -10.38 -3.71 -37.48
CA PRO A 28 -10.74 -4.93 -38.18
C PRO A 28 -10.28 -6.16 -37.39
N ASN A 29 -11.18 -7.15 -37.30
CA ASN A 29 -10.93 -8.46 -36.69
C ASN A 29 -9.69 -9.14 -37.30
N GLY A 30 -8.62 -9.23 -36.53
CA GLY A 30 -7.51 -10.14 -36.79
C GLY A 30 -7.82 -11.51 -36.18
N THR A 31 -8.01 -12.52 -37.02
CA THR A 31 -8.18 -13.92 -36.61
C THR A 31 -6.83 -14.51 -36.22
N SER A 32 -6.53 -14.54 -34.92
CA SER A 32 -5.46 -15.38 -34.39
C SER A 32 -6.02 -16.78 -34.15
N PHE A 33 -5.58 -17.75 -34.96
CA PHE A 33 -5.86 -19.17 -34.74
C PHE A 33 -5.09 -19.62 -33.49
N VAL A 34 -5.81 -19.85 -32.39
CA VAL A 34 -5.28 -20.57 -31.23
C VAL A 34 -5.44 -22.06 -31.52
N TYR A 35 -4.32 -22.77 -31.65
CA TYR A 35 -4.33 -24.23 -31.61
C TYR A 35 -4.81 -24.69 -30.24
N SER A 36 -6.03 -25.22 -30.19
CA SER A 36 -6.57 -25.92 -29.03
C SER A 36 -5.87 -27.27 -28.90
N SER A 37 -4.91 -27.37 -27.99
CA SER A 37 -4.47 -28.66 -27.45
C SER A 37 -5.40 -29.05 -26.30
N SER A 38 -6.24 -30.04 -26.58
CA SER A 38 -6.81 -31.04 -25.66
C SER A 38 -6.79 -30.73 -24.16
N ASN A 39 -7.98 -30.43 -23.61
CA ASN A 39 -8.49 -30.83 -22.30
C ASN A 39 -7.47 -31.10 -21.18
N ASP A 40 -6.88 -30.06 -20.63
CA ASP A 40 -6.63 -30.02 -19.19
C ASP A 40 -7.68 -29.10 -18.57
N VAL A 41 -8.76 -29.70 -18.07
CA VAL A 41 -9.64 -29.01 -17.12
C VAL A 41 -8.83 -28.93 -15.82
N HIS A 42 -7.95 -27.94 -15.74
CA HIS A 42 -7.49 -27.47 -14.44
C HIS A 42 -8.73 -26.92 -13.75
N ALA A 43 -9.32 -27.72 -12.85
CA ALA A 43 -10.24 -27.21 -11.86
C ALA A 43 -9.44 -26.20 -11.00
N SER A 44 -9.41 -24.95 -11.44
CA SER A 44 -9.00 -23.84 -10.59
C SER A 44 -9.87 -23.93 -9.34
N ALA A 45 -9.25 -24.01 -8.16
CA ALA A 45 -9.98 -23.96 -6.92
C ALA A 45 -10.75 -22.64 -6.93
N ALA A 46 -12.08 -22.71 -6.93
CA ALA A 46 -12.91 -21.51 -6.94
C ALA A 46 -12.67 -20.73 -5.64
N TYR A 47 -12.08 -19.53 -5.75
CA TYR A 47 -11.94 -18.60 -4.65
C TYR A 47 -13.34 -18.05 -4.32
N ASN A 48 -13.91 -18.49 -3.20
CA ASN A 48 -15.25 -18.03 -2.77
C ASN A 48 -15.11 -16.80 -1.90
N LEU A 49 -15.92 -15.76 -2.18
CA LEU A 49 -15.96 -14.56 -1.35
C LEU A 49 -16.44 -14.93 0.06
N ILE A 50 -15.64 -14.61 1.08
CA ILE A 50 -15.97 -14.88 2.48
C ILE A 50 -16.29 -13.60 3.26
N ASP A 51 -15.63 -12.49 2.93
CA ASP A 51 -15.87 -11.20 3.58
C ASP A 51 -15.73 -10.04 2.58
N THR A 52 -16.56 -9.02 2.78
CA THR A 52 -16.45 -7.72 2.11
C THR A 52 -16.41 -6.64 3.17
N TYR A 53 -15.45 -5.73 3.04
CA TYR A 53 -15.27 -4.53 3.84
C TYR A 53 -15.45 -3.33 2.93
N ASP A 54 -16.44 -2.51 3.21
CA ASP A 54 -16.70 -1.27 2.47
C ASP A 54 -17.35 -0.23 3.38
N SER A 55 -17.72 0.91 2.83
CA SER A 55 -18.30 2.02 3.59
C SER A 55 -19.58 1.66 4.34
N SER A 56 -20.32 0.62 3.92
CA SER A 56 -21.55 0.21 4.58
C SER A 56 -21.32 -0.52 5.91
N ASN A 57 -20.13 -1.11 6.11
CA ASN A 57 -19.88 -1.99 7.25
C ASN A 57 -18.54 -1.75 7.97
N TRP A 58 -17.70 -0.84 7.48
CA TRP A 58 -16.33 -0.61 7.98
C TRP A 58 -16.26 -0.50 9.50
N ALA A 59 -17.06 0.39 10.10
CA ALA A 59 -17.08 0.65 11.53
C ALA A 59 -17.52 -0.56 12.39
N SER A 60 -18.25 -1.51 11.80
CA SER A 60 -18.65 -2.74 12.50
C SER A 60 -17.60 -3.84 12.40
N LYS A 61 -16.77 -3.81 11.36
CA LYS A 61 -15.83 -4.86 10.96
C LYS A 61 -14.39 -4.61 11.39
N PHE A 62 -14.05 -3.36 11.71
CA PHE A 62 -12.75 -2.95 12.23
C PHE A 62 -12.87 -2.38 13.64
N ASP A 63 -11.85 -2.62 14.47
CA ASP A 63 -11.61 -1.91 15.71
C ASP A 63 -10.67 -0.73 15.45
N VAL A 64 -11.05 0.46 15.91
CA VAL A 64 -10.18 1.65 15.89
C VAL A 64 -9.35 1.64 17.18
N GLN A 65 -8.03 1.55 17.03
CA GLN A 65 -7.12 1.30 18.14
C GLN A 65 -6.56 2.62 18.68
N ASP A 66 -6.92 2.94 19.92
CA ASP A 66 -6.35 4.03 20.72
C ASP A 66 -5.25 3.44 21.60
N ILE A 67 -4.07 3.28 21.01
CA ILE A 67 -2.90 2.63 21.61
C ILE A 67 -1.64 3.45 21.32
N ALA A 68 -0.64 3.31 22.17
CA ALA A 68 0.71 3.76 21.84
C ALA A 68 1.21 3.01 20.59
N ASP A 69 1.90 3.70 19.70
CA ASP A 69 2.40 3.11 18.46
C ASP A 69 3.45 2.02 18.76
N PRO A 70 3.23 0.75 18.34
CA PRO A 70 4.20 -0.31 18.56
C PRO A 70 5.56 -0.05 17.90
N THR A 71 5.58 0.79 16.86
CA THR A 71 6.79 1.22 16.13
C THR A 71 7.38 2.55 16.62
N HIS A 72 6.96 2.99 17.82
CA HIS A 72 7.48 4.18 18.51
C HIS A 72 7.41 5.48 17.68
N GLY A 73 6.42 5.58 16.79
CA GLY A 73 6.19 6.75 15.96
C GLY A 73 5.78 8.00 16.74
N PHE A 74 6.02 9.15 16.13
CA PHE A 74 5.50 10.44 16.57
C PHE A 74 4.04 10.62 16.11
N VAL A 75 3.18 9.73 16.59
CA VAL A 75 1.77 9.62 16.23
C VAL A 75 0.90 9.50 17.48
N ASP A 76 -0.27 10.12 17.42
CA ASP A 76 -1.33 10.00 18.44
C ASP A 76 -2.51 9.25 17.79
N TYR A 77 -2.60 7.93 18.00
CA TYR A 77 -3.72 7.14 17.48
C TYR A 77 -4.95 7.38 18.32
N VAL A 78 -5.97 8.02 17.73
CA VAL A 78 -7.18 8.40 18.47
C VAL A 78 -8.27 7.32 18.36
N ASN A 79 -9.12 7.23 19.37
CA ASN A 79 -10.31 6.36 19.33
C ASN A 79 -11.32 6.78 18.24
N ALA A 80 -12.27 5.89 17.96
CA ALA A 80 -13.28 6.07 16.91
C ALA A 80 -14.12 7.35 17.04
N GLN A 81 -14.49 7.75 18.27
CA GLN A 81 -15.31 8.93 18.51
C GLN A 81 -14.54 10.20 18.14
N GLU A 82 -13.29 10.31 18.60
CA GLU A 82 -12.44 11.44 18.28
C GLU A 82 -12.07 11.48 16.79
N ALA A 83 -11.75 10.33 16.18
CA ALA A 83 -11.48 10.23 14.75
C ALA A 83 -12.64 10.76 13.90
N GLN A 84 -13.89 10.47 14.28
CA GLN A 84 -15.08 11.00 13.61
C GLN A 84 -15.25 12.50 13.82
N GLN A 85 -15.10 12.98 15.05
CA GLN A 85 -15.24 14.40 15.40
C GLN A 85 -14.22 15.28 14.67
N LEU A 86 -12.98 14.79 14.56
CA LEU A 86 -11.90 15.46 13.84
C LEU A 86 -11.95 15.22 12.32
N GLY A 87 -12.87 14.38 11.84
CA GLY A 87 -12.99 14.04 10.42
C GLY A 87 -11.84 13.20 9.87
N LEU A 88 -11.05 12.56 10.74
CA LEU A 88 -9.95 11.64 10.40
C LEU A 88 -10.47 10.30 9.89
N MET A 89 -11.66 9.87 10.32
CA MET A 89 -12.32 8.68 9.79
C MET A 89 -13.78 8.99 9.46
N LYS A 90 -14.17 8.79 8.18
CA LYS A 90 -15.53 9.06 7.69
C LYS A 90 -15.84 8.27 6.43
N THR A 91 -17.12 8.18 6.10
CA THR A 91 -17.55 7.77 4.75
C THR A 91 -17.75 8.99 3.87
N GLN A 92 -17.21 8.96 2.66
CA GLN A 92 -17.39 10.01 1.66
C GLN A 92 -17.64 9.36 0.29
N ASN A 93 -18.75 9.71 -0.36
CA ASN A 93 -19.12 9.19 -1.69
C ASN A 93 -19.11 7.65 -1.80
N GLY A 94 -19.53 6.95 -0.74
CA GLY A 94 -19.54 5.48 -0.72
C GLY A 94 -18.16 4.84 -0.48
N GLN A 95 -17.13 5.64 -0.18
CA GLN A 95 -15.77 5.19 0.11
C GLN A 95 -15.43 5.46 1.59
N VAL A 96 -14.47 4.72 2.12
CA VAL A 96 -13.96 4.92 3.48
C VAL A 96 -12.74 5.83 3.43
N TYR A 97 -12.81 6.98 4.09
CA TYR A 97 -11.70 7.89 4.29
C TYR A 97 -11.06 7.64 5.66
N MET A 98 -9.74 7.49 5.70
CA MET A 98 -8.93 7.41 6.91
C MET A 98 -7.67 8.27 6.73
N GLY A 99 -7.56 9.38 7.45
CA GLY A 99 -6.47 10.34 7.30
C GLY A 99 -5.89 10.80 8.63
N VAL A 100 -5.11 11.87 8.55
CA VAL A 100 -4.35 12.44 9.66
C VAL A 100 -4.70 13.90 9.89
N ASP A 101 -4.39 14.42 11.08
CA ASP A 101 -4.43 15.87 11.29
C ASP A 101 -3.40 16.52 10.37
N SER A 102 -3.86 17.38 9.47
CA SER A 102 -3.05 18.13 8.51
C SER A 102 -3.12 19.65 8.72
N THR A 103 -3.52 20.07 9.93
CA THR A 103 -3.77 21.48 10.25
C THR A 103 -3.01 21.97 11.49
N SER A 104 -2.86 21.15 12.52
CA SER A 104 -2.28 21.59 13.79
C SER A 104 -0.75 21.60 13.77
N ARG A 105 -0.16 22.66 14.33
CA ARG A 105 1.24 22.66 14.78
C ARG A 105 1.31 22.06 16.18
N LEU A 106 2.34 21.26 16.42
CA LEU A 106 2.47 20.45 17.63
C LEU A 106 3.78 20.77 18.37
N ASP A 107 3.88 20.34 19.63
CA ASP A 107 5.17 20.24 20.32
C ASP A 107 5.92 19.01 19.76
N PRO A 108 7.15 19.15 19.22
CA PRO A 108 7.93 18.02 18.71
C PRO A 108 8.31 16.95 19.76
N ASN A 109 8.12 17.23 21.05
CA ASN A 109 8.30 16.28 22.15
C ASN A 109 6.95 15.79 22.73
N GLY A 110 5.83 16.17 22.11
CA GLY A 110 4.49 15.76 22.51
C GLY A 110 4.13 14.34 22.06
N PRO A 111 2.83 13.95 22.16
CA PRO A 111 2.38 12.60 21.83
C PRO A 111 2.52 12.26 20.35
N GLY A 112 2.41 13.25 19.46
CA GLY A 112 2.53 13.03 18.02
C GLY A 112 1.38 13.62 17.23
N ARG A 113 1.43 13.43 15.90
CA ARG A 113 0.36 13.87 15.00
C ARG A 113 -0.81 12.90 15.05
N LYS A 114 -2.03 13.44 15.17
CA LYS A 114 -3.23 12.60 15.27
C LYS A 114 -3.46 11.81 13.98
N SER A 115 -3.72 10.52 14.14
CA SER A 115 -3.93 9.56 13.06
C SER A 115 -4.90 8.47 13.52
N VAL A 116 -5.15 7.50 12.65
CA VAL A 116 -5.96 6.32 12.96
C VAL A 116 -5.18 5.05 12.64
N ARG A 117 -5.36 4.05 13.51
CA ARG A 117 -4.98 2.66 13.28
C ARG A 117 -6.23 1.82 13.41
N VAL A 118 -6.53 1.00 12.41
CA VAL A 118 -7.67 0.09 12.44
C VAL A 118 -7.24 -1.34 12.20
N GLN A 119 -7.81 -2.28 12.95
CA GLN A 119 -7.55 -3.71 12.81
C GLN A 119 -8.86 -4.47 12.59
N SER A 120 -8.90 -5.36 11.61
CA SER A 120 -10.12 -6.14 11.33
C SER A 120 -10.43 -7.06 12.49
N LYS A 121 -11.71 -7.20 12.84
CA LYS A 121 -12.16 -8.14 13.88
C LYS A 121 -11.97 -9.60 13.46
N THR A 122 -12.19 -9.88 12.18
CA THR A 122 -11.92 -11.20 11.59
C THR A 122 -10.43 -11.38 11.37
N ALA A 123 -9.92 -12.53 11.78
CA ALA A 123 -8.60 -13.04 11.46
C ALA A 123 -8.71 -14.15 10.41
N TYR A 124 -7.69 -14.31 9.57
CA TYR A 124 -7.69 -15.26 8.46
C TYR A 124 -6.54 -16.26 8.56
N ASN A 125 -6.77 -17.47 8.06
CA ASN A 125 -5.74 -18.48 7.87
C ASN A 125 -5.72 -18.87 6.40
N ARG A 126 -4.79 -18.28 5.65
CA ARG A 126 -4.81 -18.21 4.17
C ARG A 126 -5.96 -17.37 3.66
N ALA A 127 -5.69 -16.63 2.61
CA ALA A 127 -6.71 -15.80 1.98
C ALA A 127 -6.20 -15.29 0.64
N LEU A 128 -7.14 -14.99 -0.24
CA LEU A 128 -6.92 -14.03 -1.32
C LEU A 128 -7.56 -12.71 -0.87
N VAL A 129 -6.72 -11.75 -0.48
CA VAL A 129 -7.14 -10.40 -0.07
C VAL A 129 -7.00 -9.46 -1.26
N ILE A 130 -8.09 -8.80 -1.65
CA ILE A 130 -8.11 -7.83 -2.75
C ILE A 130 -8.59 -6.49 -2.19
N ALA A 131 -7.69 -5.52 -2.11
CA ALA A 131 -7.98 -4.17 -1.63
C ALA A 131 -7.97 -3.19 -2.81
N ASP A 132 -9.06 -2.45 -2.97
CA ASP A 132 -9.28 -1.45 -4.02
C ASP A 132 -9.24 -0.05 -3.41
N PHE A 133 -8.29 0.76 -3.88
CA PHE A 133 -8.04 2.11 -3.40
C PHE A 133 -8.29 3.13 -4.50
N ALA A 134 -9.12 4.14 -4.19
CA ALA A 134 -9.15 5.36 -4.98
C ALA A 134 -7.99 6.29 -4.61
N HIS A 135 -7.51 6.21 -3.38
CA HIS A 135 -6.38 6.98 -2.87
C HIS A 135 -5.64 6.20 -1.78
N VAL A 136 -4.33 6.34 -1.73
CA VAL A 136 -3.45 5.89 -0.64
C VAL A 136 -2.68 7.09 -0.09
N PRO A 137 -2.13 7.04 1.12
CA PRO A 137 -1.42 8.19 1.67
C PRO A 137 -0.29 8.64 0.74
N GLY A 138 -0.34 9.91 0.32
CA GLY A 138 0.64 10.53 -0.55
C GLY A 138 2.04 10.51 0.05
N SER A 139 3.05 10.61 -0.81
CA SER A 139 4.45 10.60 -0.39
C SER A 139 4.78 11.89 0.37
N ALA A 140 5.07 11.79 1.66
CA ALA A 140 5.32 12.93 2.53
C ALA A 140 6.49 12.66 3.47
N CYS A 141 7.41 13.62 3.60
CA CYS A 141 8.50 13.51 4.56
C CYS A 141 7.95 13.26 5.98
N GLY A 142 8.46 12.20 6.61
CA GLY A 142 8.10 11.79 7.96
C GLY A 142 6.92 10.82 8.04
N SER A 143 6.11 10.63 7.00
CA SER A 143 5.01 9.65 7.02
C SER A 143 5.51 8.21 6.88
N TRP A 144 4.77 7.29 7.48
CA TRP A 144 4.92 5.85 7.33
C TRP A 144 3.52 5.20 7.31
N PRO A 145 2.88 5.15 6.13
CA PRO A 145 1.61 4.44 5.95
C PRO A 145 1.81 2.95 5.69
N ALA A 146 0.89 2.13 6.22
CA ALA A 146 0.87 0.70 5.97
C ALA A 146 -0.55 0.15 5.74
N PHE A 147 -0.68 -0.76 4.76
CA PHE A 147 -1.78 -1.73 4.65
C PHE A 147 -1.17 -3.13 4.66
N TRP A 148 -1.52 -3.89 5.69
CA TRP A 148 -0.78 -5.09 6.07
C TRP A 148 -1.66 -6.07 6.81
N MET A 149 -1.09 -7.22 7.16
CA MET A 149 -1.75 -8.22 7.98
C MET A 149 -0.83 -8.74 9.08
N VAL A 150 -1.37 -8.98 10.29
CA VAL A 150 -0.57 -9.35 11.46
C VAL A 150 -1.22 -10.42 12.32
N GLY A 151 -0.41 -11.36 12.81
CA GLY A 151 -0.84 -12.39 13.75
C GLY A 151 -0.75 -11.92 15.21
N PRO A 152 -1.47 -12.58 16.14
CA PRO A 152 -1.60 -12.08 17.51
C PRO A 152 -0.32 -12.20 18.38
N ASN A 153 0.70 -12.93 17.91
CA ASN A 153 2.00 -13.07 18.57
C ASN A 153 3.11 -12.75 17.58
N TRP A 154 3.40 -11.47 17.40
CA TRP A 154 4.46 -11.00 16.51
C TRP A 154 5.87 -11.30 17.08
N PRO A 155 6.86 -11.70 16.25
CA PRO A 155 6.75 -12.06 14.83
C PRO A 155 6.45 -13.57 14.65
N ASN A 156 6.16 -14.29 15.73
CA ASN A 156 6.01 -15.75 15.73
C ASN A 156 4.81 -16.25 14.92
N GLN A 157 3.78 -15.41 14.76
CA GLN A 157 2.59 -15.68 13.94
C GLN A 157 2.52 -14.81 12.69
N GLY A 158 3.62 -14.14 12.36
CA GLY A 158 3.87 -13.55 11.06
C GLY A 158 3.20 -12.21 10.83
N GLU A 159 3.72 -11.53 9.82
CA GLU A 159 3.27 -10.23 9.33
C GLU A 159 3.49 -10.18 7.81
N ILE A 160 2.51 -9.63 7.10
CA ILE A 160 2.56 -9.43 5.65
C ILE A 160 2.30 -7.96 5.37
N ASP A 161 3.34 -7.21 5.04
CA ASP A 161 3.23 -5.82 4.61
C ASP A 161 2.95 -5.80 3.12
N ILE A 162 1.70 -5.50 2.78
CA ILE A 162 1.21 -5.56 1.39
C ILE A 162 1.51 -4.23 0.68
N TYR A 163 1.27 -3.13 1.39
CA TYR A 163 1.64 -1.79 0.98
C TYR A 163 2.33 -1.10 2.15
N GLU A 164 3.57 -0.69 1.96
CA GLU A 164 4.37 -0.03 2.99
C GLU A 164 5.50 0.80 2.38
N GLY A 165 5.84 1.89 3.07
CA GLY A 165 6.99 2.72 2.74
C GLY A 165 7.08 3.91 3.68
N VAL A 166 8.17 4.65 3.58
CA VAL A 166 8.44 5.81 4.44
C VAL A 166 8.79 7.03 3.60
N HIS A 167 8.46 8.22 4.09
CA HIS A 167 8.89 9.48 3.48
C HIS A 167 8.48 9.62 1.99
N MET A 168 9.49 9.82 1.14
CA MET A 168 9.42 9.92 -0.31
C MET A 168 9.84 8.59 -0.97
N SER A 169 9.56 7.45 -0.34
CA SER A 169 9.82 6.12 -0.92
C SER A 169 9.40 6.10 -2.39
N PRO A 170 10.30 5.70 -3.31
CA PRO A 170 10.06 5.86 -4.75
C PRO A 170 9.03 4.87 -5.29
N SER A 171 8.79 3.77 -4.57
CA SER A 171 7.89 2.68 -4.93
C SER A 171 7.47 1.91 -3.67
N ASN A 172 6.57 0.95 -3.82
CA ASN A 172 6.06 0.16 -2.72
C ASN A 172 7.09 -0.88 -2.26
N GLN A 173 7.13 -1.17 -0.96
CA GLN A 173 7.85 -2.32 -0.43
C GLN A 173 6.85 -3.34 0.09
N VAL A 174 6.99 -4.59 -0.36
CA VAL A 174 6.27 -5.74 0.21
C VAL A 174 7.23 -6.49 1.11
N THR A 175 6.90 -6.66 2.39
CA THR A 175 7.78 -7.31 3.36
C THR A 175 7.05 -8.44 4.07
N LEU A 176 7.77 -9.51 4.40
CA LEU A 176 7.28 -10.48 5.37
C LEU A 176 8.17 -10.45 6.62
N HIS A 177 7.54 -10.51 7.79
CA HIS A 177 8.23 -10.69 9.06
C HIS A 177 7.78 -12.00 9.70
N THR A 178 8.73 -12.79 10.18
CA THR A 178 8.46 -14.10 10.82
C THR A 178 9.38 -14.34 12.01
N SER A 179 9.12 -15.41 12.75
CA SER A 179 10.18 -16.03 13.57
C SER A 179 11.32 -16.59 12.69
N PRO A 180 12.55 -16.76 13.23
CA PRO A 180 13.71 -17.20 12.46
C PRO A 180 13.52 -18.50 11.66
N GLY A 181 14.16 -18.58 10.49
CA GLY A 181 14.16 -19.78 9.63
C GLY A 181 13.08 -19.79 8.56
N CYS A 182 12.81 -18.63 7.96
CA CYS A 182 11.96 -18.46 6.78
C CYS A 182 12.76 -17.66 5.75
N ASN A 183 13.32 -18.34 4.75
CA ASN A 183 14.10 -17.72 3.68
C ASN A 183 13.52 -18.14 2.32
N PRO A 184 12.42 -17.50 1.91
CA PRO A 184 11.71 -17.90 0.71
C PRO A 184 12.50 -17.52 -0.54
N SER A 185 12.73 -18.50 -1.41
CA SER A 185 13.16 -18.31 -2.79
C SER A 185 12.10 -17.62 -3.64
N ILE A 186 12.47 -17.22 -4.86
CA ILE A 186 11.52 -16.72 -5.85
C ILE A 186 10.62 -17.88 -6.29
N GLY A 187 9.31 -17.71 -6.12
CA GLY A 187 8.35 -18.74 -6.52
C GLY A 187 8.24 -18.92 -8.04
N PRO A 188 7.62 -20.03 -8.50
CA PRO A 188 7.35 -20.25 -9.92
C PRO A 188 6.55 -19.10 -10.54
N GLY A 189 6.90 -18.75 -11.78
CA GLY A 189 6.34 -17.58 -12.50
C GLY A 189 7.11 -16.28 -12.27
N GLY A 190 8.11 -16.27 -11.37
CA GLY A 190 8.99 -15.14 -11.11
C GLY A 190 8.32 -14.03 -10.30
N GLU A 191 9.03 -12.92 -10.19
CA GLU A 191 8.58 -11.68 -9.56
C GLU A 191 9.14 -10.49 -10.34
N THR A 192 8.41 -9.37 -10.38
CA THR A 192 8.87 -8.15 -11.07
C THR A 192 9.65 -7.21 -10.17
N GLY A 193 9.53 -7.35 -8.84
CA GLY A 193 10.24 -6.54 -7.85
C GLY A 193 11.70 -6.97 -7.64
N SER A 194 12.43 -6.16 -6.88
CA SER A 194 13.83 -6.39 -6.51
C SER A 194 13.93 -6.74 -5.03
N ARG A 195 14.53 -7.89 -4.70
CA ARG A 195 14.71 -8.32 -3.31
C ARG A 195 15.72 -7.44 -2.58
N LEU A 196 15.35 -7.01 -1.37
CA LEU A 196 16.19 -6.22 -0.48
C LEU A 196 16.92 -7.11 0.54
N ALA A 197 16.23 -8.13 1.05
CA ALA A 197 16.74 -9.10 2.03
C ALA A 197 16.13 -10.50 1.81
N GLY A 198 16.80 -11.55 2.31
CA GLY A 198 16.41 -12.94 2.10
C GLY A 198 15.72 -13.63 3.29
N ASP A 199 16.11 -13.32 4.53
CA ASP A 199 15.58 -13.99 5.74
C ASP A 199 14.49 -13.16 6.42
N CYS A 200 13.26 -13.66 6.41
CA CYS A 200 12.09 -12.99 6.97
C CYS A 200 12.11 -12.93 8.50
N GLY A 201 12.95 -13.72 9.17
CA GLY A 201 13.16 -13.65 10.62
C GLY A 201 14.42 -12.89 11.03
N ALA A 202 15.11 -12.25 10.09
CA ALA A 202 16.31 -11.49 10.38
C ALA A 202 16.05 -10.36 11.39
N GLY A 203 17.03 -10.12 12.26
CA GLY A 203 16.90 -9.11 13.33
C GLY A 203 15.84 -9.48 14.37
N GLY A 204 15.45 -10.75 14.50
CA GLY A 204 14.35 -11.15 15.40
C GLY A 204 12.97 -10.77 14.84
N GLY A 205 12.83 -10.76 13.52
CA GLY A 205 11.62 -10.34 12.81
C GLY A 205 11.73 -8.92 12.28
N PHE A 206 12.34 -7.98 13.00
CA PHE A 206 12.31 -6.53 12.67
C PHE A 206 12.81 -6.16 11.26
N ASN A 207 13.77 -6.89 10.68
CA ASN A 207 14.27 -6.56 9.34
C ASN A 207 13.37 -7.11 8.22
N GLY A 208 12.76 -8.27 8.45
CA GLY A 208 11.97 -8.97 7.45
C GLY A 208 12.72 -9.33 6.15
N CYS A 209 11.97 -9.86 5.18
CA CYS A 209 12.44 -10.15 3.83
C CYS A 209 11.68 -9.28 2.81
N GLY A 210 12.20 -8.07 2.57
CA GLY A 210 11.55 -7.08 1.71
C GLY A 210 11.78 -7.29 0.22
N ILE A 211 10.79 -6.95 -0.59
CA ILE A 211 10.85 -6.85 -2.04
C ILE A 211 10.35 -5.46 -2.43
N SER A 212 11.21 -4.65 -3.04
CA SER A 212 10.83 -3.33 -3.56
C SER A 212 10.24 -3.46 -4.96
N ALA A 213 9.10 -2.83 -5.20
CA ALA A 213 8.54 -2.73 -6.52
C ALA A 213 9.44 -1.89 -7.43
N ASN A 214 9.53 -2.26 -8.71
CA ASN A 214 10.38 -1.58 -9.69
C ASN A 214 9.65 -0.46 -10.46
N ASN A 215 8.44 -0.07 -10.04
CA ASN A 215 7.63 0.95 -10.71
C ASN A 215 7.11 1.97 -9.68
N PRO A 216 7.29 3.28 -9.90
CA PRO A 216 6.86 4.28 -8.93
C PRO A 216 5.34 4.37 -8.75
N VAL A 217 4.53 4.00 -9.75
CA VAL A 217 3.05 4.12 -9.64
C VAL A 217 2.42 3.14 -8.66
N THR A 218 3.22 2.29 -8.00
CA THR A 218 2.76 1.38 -6.96
C THR A 218 2.57 2.06 -5.61
N TYR A 219 3.10 3.26 -5.39
CA TYR A 219 3.10 3.88 -4.06
C TYR A 219 2.82 5.38 -4.11
N GLY A 220 2.21 5.88 -3.04
CA GLY A 220 2.08 7.29 -2.68
C GLY A 220 1.52 8.17 -3.79
N THR A 221 2.14 9.34 -3.97
CA THR A 221 1.65 10.35 -4.90
C THR A 221 1.58 9.86 -6.35
N PRO A 222 2.57 9.11 -6.89
CA PRO A 222 2.44 8.51 -8.22
C PRO A 222 1.30 7.50 -8.36
N PHE A 223 0.99 6.71 -7.32
CA PHE A 223 -0.19 5.82 -7.31
C PHE A 223 -1.48 6.62 -7.44
N ASN A 224 -1.63 7.68 -6.63
CA ASN A 224 -2.81 8.55 -6.64
C ASN A 224 -2.97 9.25 -8.00
N ALA A 225 -1.89 9.78 -8.56
CA ALA A 225 -1.87 10.42 -9.88
C ALA A 225 -2.20 9.44 -11.02
N ASN A 226 -1.98 8.14 -10.84
CA ASN A 226 -2.33 7.10 -11.79
C ASN A 226 -3.82 6.64 -11.66
N GLY A 227 -4.61 7.29 -10.81
CA GLY A 227 -6.04 7.04 -10.64
C GLY A 227 -6.37 5.93 -9.64
N GLY A 228 -5.43 5.62 -8.74
CA GLY A 228 -5.59 4.56 -7.75
C GLY A 228 -5.28 3.17 -8.30
N GLY A 229 -5.79 2.14 -7.62
CA GLY A 229 -5.65 0.77 -8.08
C GLY A 229 -5.94 -0.28 -7.03
N VAL A 230 -5.67 -1.52 -7.42
CA VAL A 230 -5.94 -2.71 -6.62
C VAL A 230 -4.63 -3.36 -6.21
N TYR A 231 -4.51 -3.66 -4.92
CA TYR A 231 -3.54 -4.61 -4.39
C TYR A 231 -4.21 -5.95 -4.14
N ALA A 232 -3.63 -7.02 -4.68
CA ALA A 232 -4.11 -8.38 -4.47
C ALA A 232 -3.00 -9.23 -3.83
N THR A 233 -3.31 -9.85 -2.70
CA THR A 233 -2.40 -10.69 -1.92
C THR A 233 -2.97 -12.10 -1.84
N LEU A 234 -2.30 -13.06 -2.47
CA LEU A 234 -2.62 -14.48 -2.36
C LEU A 234 -1.69 -15.12 -1.33
N TRP A 235 -2.24 -15.48 -0.18
CA TRP A 235 -1.54 -16.23 0.86
C TRP A 235 -2.04 -17.68 0.88
N THR A 236 -1.12 -18.61 0.64
CA THR A 236 -1.37 -20.06 0.59
C THR A 236 -0.47 -20.82 1.57
N SER A 237 -0.61 -22.14 1.66
CA SER A 237 0.33 -22.98 2.42
C SER A 237 1.74 -23.05 1.82
N SER A 238 1.91 -22.69 0.54
CA SER A 238 3.16 -22.88 -0.21
C SER A 238 3.85 -21.57 -0.60
N GLY A 239 3.23 -20.43 -0.29
CA GLY A 239 3.76 -19.14 -0.72
C GLY A 239 2.80 -17.99 -0.51
N ILE A 240 3.37 -16.79 -0.62
CA ILE A 240 2.66 -15.50 -0.61
C ILE A 240 3.03 -14.75 -1.89
N LYS A 241 2.02 -14.25 -2.60
CA LYS A 241 2.19 -13.44 -3.81
C LYS A 241 1.42 -12.14 -3.69
N VAL A 242 2.02 -11.04 -4.17
CA VAL A 242 1.39 -9.71 -4.16
C VAL A 242 1.44 -9.08 -5.55
N TRP A 243 0.29 -8.64 -6.05
CA TRP A 243 0.14 -7.89 -7.31
C TRP A 243 -0.35 -6.49 -7.04
N TYR A 244 -0.02 -5.58 -7.95
CA TYR A 244 -0.66 -4.29 -8.11
C TYR A 244 -1.27 -4.21 -9.51
N PHE A 245 -2.49 -3.69 -9.61
CA PHE A 245 -3.12 -3.32 -10.87
C PHE A 245 -3.57 -1.87 -10.78
N ALA A 246 -3.17 -1.04 -11.75
CA ALA A 246 -3.77 0.28 -11.90
C ALA A 246 -5.28 0.14 -12.16
N THR A 247 -6.09 1.11 -11.75
CA THR A 247 -7.57 1.07 -11.89
C THR A 247 -8.04 0.65 -13.29
N ARG A 248 -7.38 1.16 -14.35
CA ARG A 248 -7.67 0.81 -15.75
C ARG A 248 -7.31 -0.64 -16.11
N ASP A 249 -6.30 -1.21 -15.46
CA ASP A 249 -5.69 -2.51 -15.78
C ASP A 249 -6.17 -3.64 -14.85
N VAL A 250 -7.11 -3.37 -13.92
CA VAL A 250 -7.68 -4.40 -13.03
C VAL A 250 -8.29 -5.54 -13.87
N PRO A 251 -7.91 -6.81 -13.64
CA PRO A 251 -8.46 -7.95 -14.35
C PRO A 251 -10.00 -8.03 -14.27
N ALA A 252 -10.65 -8.42 -15.37
CA ALA A 252 -12.11 -8.53 -15.43
C ALA A 252 -12.67 -9.55 -14.42
N ASN A 253 -11.90 -10.60 -14.12
CA ASN A 253 -12.29 -11.62 -13.16
C ASN A 253 -12.33 -11.10 -11.70
N ILE A 254 -11.48 -10.13 -11.34
CA ILE A 254 -11.58 -9.37 -10.08
C ILE A 254 -12.84 -8.52 -10.08
N ARG A 255 -13.07 -7.74 -11.16
CA ARG A 255 -14.24 -6.85 -11.27
C ARG A 255 -15.57 -7.61 -11.18
N ASN A 256 -15.61 -8.81 -11.74
CA ASN A 256 -16.79 -9.69 -11.75
C ASN A 256 -16.93 -10.56 -10.50
N GLY A 257 -16.03 -10.42 -9.52
CA GLY A 257 -16.09 -11.17 -8.25
C GLY A 257 -15.78 -12.66 -8.37
N ASN A 258 -15.06 -13.07 -9.42
CA ASN A 258 -14.62 -14.46 -9.65
C ASN A 258 -13.11 -14.48 -9.92
N PRO A 259 -12.26 -14.06 -8.95
CA PRO A 259 -10.84 -13.86 -9.18
C PRO A 259 -10.13 -15.17 -9.56
N ASP A 260 -9.23 -15.08 -10.54
CA ASP A 260 -8.36 -16.18 -10.94
C ASP A 260 -6.91 -15.69 -11.08
N PRO A 261 -6.10 -15.83 -10.01
CA PRO A 261 -4.70 -15.41 -9.98
C PRO A 261 -3.81 -16.04 -11.06
N ALA A 262 -4.19 -17.18 -11.64
CA ALA A 262 -3.40 -17.82 -12.71
C ALA A 262 -3.34 -16.97 -13.99
N THR A 263 -4.28 -16.04 -14.16
CA THR A 263 -4.41 -15.18 -15.35
C THR A 263 -3.79 -13.78 -15.19
N TRP A 264 -3.25 -13.46 -14.01
CA TRP A 264 -2.84 -12.09 -13.66
C TRP A 264 -1.40 -11.74 -14.05
N GLY A 265 -0.63 -12.71 -14.57
CA GLY A 265 0.77 -12.54 -14.90
C GLY A 265 1.70 -12.49 -13.67
N THR A 266 2.91 -12.00 -13.87
CA THR A 266 3.97 -12.00 -12.86
C THR A 266 3.67 -11.00 -11.72
N PRO A 267 3.66 -11.43 -10.45
CA PRO A 267 3.45 -10.54 -9.29
C PRO A 267 4.63 -9.60 -9.03
N ILE A 268 4.39 -8.55 -8.23
CA ILE A 268 5.47 -7.72 -7.65
C ILE A 268 6.40 -8.58 -6.79
N ALA A 269 5.80 -9.36 -5.89
CA ALA A 269 6.48 -10.19 -4.91
C ALA A 269 5.99 -11.63 -5.00
N ASN A 270 6.91 -12.61 -5.00
CA ASN A 270 6.58 -14.03 -5.08
C ASN A 270 7.44 -14.83 -4.10
N PHE A 271 7.01 -14.87 -2.84
CA PHE A 271 7.65 -15.65 -1.79
C PHE A 271 7.27 -17.13 -1.97
N GLY A 272 8.22 -17.93 -2.48
CA GLY A 272 8.05 -19.35 -2.80
C GLY A 272 8.66 -20.30 -1.76
N ALA A 273 9.25 -21.40 -2.20
CA ALA A 273 9.82 -22.42 -1.31
C ALA A 273 10.93 -21.87 -0.40
N GLY A 274 11.17 -22.51 0.75
CA GLY A 274 12.18 -22.06 1.73
C GLY A 274 11.59 -21.46 3.02
N CYS A 275 10.27 -21.58 3.18
CA CYS A 275 9.54 -21.19 4.39
C CYS A 275 8.36 -22.13 4.64
N ASP A 276 8.05 -22.41 5.90
CA ASP A 276 6.83 -23.10 6.30
C ASP A 276 5.72 -22.06 6.59
N TYR A 277 4.98 -21.66 5.56
CA TYR A 277 3.99 -20.59 5.68
C TYR A 277 2.87 -20.91 6.67
N ASN A 278 2.52 -22.18 6.87
CA ASN A 278 1.48 -22.56 7.84
C ASN A 278 1.98 -22.44 9.28
N ALA A 279 3.27 -22.67 9.52
CA ALA A 279 3.86 -22.51 10.84
C ALA A 279 4.18 -21.04 11.16
N ARG A 280 4.48 -20.22 10.14
CA ARG A 280 4.92 -18.83 10.34
C ARG A 280 3.80 -17.80 10.33
N PHE A 281 2.72 -18.04 9.59
CA PHE A 281 1.63 -17.09 9.45
C PHE A 281 0.35 -17.72 9.97
N LYS A 282 -0.28 -17.08 10.96
CA LYS A 282 -1.48 -17.64 11.60
C LYS A 282 -2.38 -16.55 12.14
N ASP A 283 -3.68 -16.73 11.93
CA ASP A 283 -4.72 -15.86 12.46
C ASP A 283 -4.45 -14.37 12.15
N LEU A 284 -4.13 -14.07 10.88
CA LEU A 284 -3.75 -12.71 10.50
C LEU A 284 -4.97 -11.79 10.41
N ASN A 285 -4.96 -10.69 11.15
CA ASN A 285 -5.92 -9.58 11.00
C ASN A 285 -5.40 -8.57 9.99
N ILE A 286 -6.30 -7.95 9.23
CA ILE A 286 -5.99 -6.85 8.31
C ILE A 286 -5.82 -5.56 9.11
N VAL A 287 -4.79 -4.78 8.82
CA VAL A 287 -4.50 -3.50 9.47
C VAL A 287 -4.33 -2.39 8.44
N PHE A 288 -4.87 -1.22 8.77
CA PHE A 288 -4.54 0.05 8.12
C PHE A 288 -4.06 1.03 9.18
N ASP A 289 -2.97 1.72 8.89
CA ASP A 289 -2.51 2.83 9.72
C ASP A 289 -1.68 3.84 8.92
N ILE A 290 -1.40 4.95 9.61
CA ILE A 290 -0.44 5.95 9.19
C ILE A 290 0.29 6.41 10.46
N THR A 291 1.51 5.91 10.67
CA THR A 291 2.41 6.45 11.69
C THR A 291 3.34 7.51 11.11
N PHE A 292 4.17 8.11 11.96
CA PHE A 292 5.16 9.10 11.59
C PHE A 292 6.48 8.83 12.30
N CYS A 293 7.60 9.05 11.61
CA CYS A 293 8.93 8.89 12.20
C CYS A 293 9.12 7.48 12.81
N GLY A 294 9.39 7.37 14.11
CA GLY A 294 9.52 6.07 14.77
C GLY A 294 10.68 5.23 14.26
N ASP A 295 10.57 3.93 14.47
CA ASP A 295 11.65 2.98 14.30
C ASP A 295 12.23 2.98 12.87
N TRP A 296 11.36 2.95 11.85
CA TRP A 296 11.81 2.98 10.46
C TRP A 296 11.97 4.40 9.93
N ALA A 297 10.88 5.16 9.78
CA ALA A 297 10.95 6.48 9.14
C ALA A 297 11.82 7.45 9.96
N GLY A 298 11.79 7.41 11.29
CA GLY A 298 12.70 8.18 12.13
C GLY A 298 14.15 7.67 11.99
N GLY A 299 14.32 6.35 12.01
CA GLY A 299 15.63 5.69 11.91
C GLY A 299 16.39 6.00 10.62
N VAL A 300 15.69 6.15 9.49
CA VAL A 300 16.29 6.48 8.18
C VAL A 300 16.20 7.96 7.81
N TRP A 301 15.75 8.84 8.72
CA TRP A 301 15.58 10.26 8.43
C TRP A 301 16.88 10.91 7.89
N GLY A 302 18.00 10.66 8.57
CA GLY A 302 19.29 11.28 8.28
C GLY A 302 19.95 10.83 6.96
N SER A 303 19.44 9.77 6.33
CA SER A 303 20.00 9.23 5.07
C SER A 303 19.16 9.58 3.84
N ASN A 304 18.09 10.37 4.00
CA ASN A 304 17.22 10.76 2.89
C ASN A 304 17.10 12.29 2.74
N SER A 305 16.56 12.72 1.59
CA SER A 305 16.44 14.14 1.24
C SER A 305 15.61 14.99 2.21
N CYS A 306 14.72 14.38 3.00
CA CYS A 306 13.92 15.10 3.98
C CYS A 306 14.76 15.70 5.12
N SER A 307 15.89 15.09 5.48
CA SER A 307 16.81 15.65 6.49
C SER A 307 17.42 16.99 6.09
N GLN A 308 17.49 17.29 4.79
CA GLN A 308 17.95 18.58 4.28
C GLN A 308 16.90 19.68 4.49
N ILE A 309 15.62 19.31 4.66
CA ILE A 309 14.52 20.24 4.90
C ILE A 309 14.42 20.54 6.41
N ASN A 310 14.58 19.52 7.26
CA ASN A 310 14.61 19.69 8.70
C ASN A 310 15.51 18.60 9.32
N PRO A 311 16.41 18.93 10.25
CA PRO A 311 17.31 17.94 10.85
C PRO A 311 16.60 16.89 11.72
N SER A 312 15.37 17.15 12.18
CA SER A 312 14.59 16.23 13.02
C SER A 312 13.27 15.85 12.36
N CYS A 313 13.01 14.54 12.26
CA CYS A 313 11.76 14.00 11.75
C CYS A 313 10.56 14.51 12.58
N ASN A 314 10.60 14.35 13.91
CA ASN A 314 9.52 14.79 14.79
C ASN A 314 9.31 16.31 14.68
N ALA A 315 10.39 17.10 14.58
CA ALA A 315 10.28 18.55 14.41
C ALA A 315 9.65 18.93 13.06
N TYR A 316 9.94 18.20 11.99
CA TYR A 316 9.27 18.37 10.70
C TYR A 316 7.78 18.06 10.82
N VAL A 317 7.44 16.86 11.30
CA VAL A 317 6.06 16.39 11.41
C VAL A 317 5.25 17.33 12.31
N ALA A 318 5.81 17.81 13.41
CA ALA A 318 5.15 18.74 14.33
C ALA A 318 4.87 20.12 13.69
N ASN A 319 5.77 20.62 12.84
CA ASN A 319 5.73 22.01 12.36
C ASN A 319 5.26 22.18 10.91
N GLN A 320 5.05 21.10 10.15
CA GLN A 320 4.62 21.18 8.75
C GLN A 320 3.29 20.45 8.50
N PRO A 321 2.19 20.80 9.20
CA PRO A 321 0.91 20.13 9.07
C PRO A 321 0.39 20.05 7.63
N GLN A 322 0.58 21.12 6.85
CA GLN A 322 0.12 21.21 5.47
C GLN A 322 0.72 20.14 4.54
N SER A 323 1.91 19.62 4.87
CA SER A 323 2.56 18.55 4.11
C SER A 323 1.79 17.23 4.16
N PHE A 324 0.85 17.08 5.09
CA PHE A 324 0.08 15.85 5.31
C PHE A 324 -1.36 15.94 4.81
N SER A 325 -1.70 16.98 4.06
CA SER A 325 -3.05 17.16 3.48
C SER A 325 -3.43 16.06 2.48
N ASP A 326 -2.44 15.46 1.83
CA ASP A 326 -2.60 14.31 0.90
C ASP A 326 -2.30 12.96 1.59
N THR A 327 -2.11 12.94 2.92
CA THR A 327 -1.75 11.72 3.66
C THR A 327 -3.01 11.07 4.22
N TYR A 328 -3.74 10.36 3.35
CA TYR A 328 -4.96 9.62 3.72
C TYR A 328 -5.22 8.42 2.80
N TRP A 329 -5.90 7.41 3.35
CA TRP A 329 -6.52 6.32 2.62
C TRP A 329 -7.92 6.73 2.14
N LEU A 330 -8.26 6.36 0.90
CA LEU A 330 -9.63 6.37 0.38
C LEU A 330 -9.93 5.00 -0.23
N VAL A 331 -10.58 4.15 0.57
CA VAL A 331 -10.80 2.74 0.27
C VAL A 331 -12.15 2.56 -0.40
N ASN A 332 -12.16 1.95 -1.59
CA ASN A 332 -13.39 1.52 -2.26
C ASN A 332 -13.95 0.28 -1.59
N SER A 333 -13.12 -0.77 -1.46
CA SER A 333 -13.46 -2.00 -0.73
C SER A 333 -12.22 -2.84 -0.41
N VAL A 334 -12.34 -3.74 0.55
CA VAL A 334 -11.47 -4.91 0.71
C VAL A 334 -12.34 -6.16 0.61
N LYS A 335 -11.99 -7.08 -0.27
CA LYS A 335 -12.67 -8.37 -0.43
C LYS A 335 -11.73 -9.49 -0.11
N VAL A 336 -12.20 -10.44 0.70
CA VAL A 336 -11.42 -11.61 1.10
C VAL A 336 -12.09 -12.86 0.56
N TYR A 337 -11.31 -13.72 -0.08
CA TYR A 337 -11.77 -14.99 -0.63
C TYR A 337 -11.05 -16.18 0.03
N SER A 338 -11.75 -17.30 0.15
CA SER A 338 -11.23 -18.55 0.71
C SER A 338 -10.15 -19.17 -0.20
N VAL A 339 -9.12 -19.77 0.42
CA VAL A 339 -8.01 -20.47 -0.23
C VAL A 339 -7.83 -21.86 0.34
#